data_AF-A0A402Q2C6-F1
#
_entry.id   AF-A0A402Q2C6-F1
#
_cell.length_a   1.000
_cell.length_b   1.000
_cell.length_c   1.000
_cell.angle_alpha   90.00
_cell.angle_beta   90.00
_cell.angle_gamma   90.00
#
_symmetry.space_group_name_H-M   'P 1'
#
loop_
_entity.id
_entity.type
_entity.pdbx_description
1 polymer ?
#
loop_
_entity_poly.entity_id
_entity_poly.type
_entity_poly.pdbx_seq_one_letter_code
_entity_poly.pdbx_strand_id
1 'polypeptide(L)'
;MNNSQNKADIKRLAEATRDIAIVSYYALSEINAVGKLVQSWMETTEAYRNPEIISRAIDSIVYIAREALESVEGEAKLAGCEYMDANTKRRLQAAEEYREGIEN
;
A
#
# COMPACT_ATOMS: atom_id res chain seq x y z
N MET A 1 11.40 -7.34 -32.66
CA MET A 1 11.67 -6.27 -31.67
C MET A 1 13.10 -5.79 -31.84
N ASN A 2 13.32 -4.48 -31.89
CA ASN A 2 14.65 -3.86 -32.04
C ASN A 2 15.36 -3.79 -30.67
N ASN A 3 16.68 -3.99 -30.67
CA ASN A 3 17.58 -3.86 -29.49
C ASN A 3 17.42 -2.53 -28.73
N SER A 4 17.04 -1.44 -29.41
CA SER A 4 16.74 -0.14 -28.77
C SER A 4 15.46 -0.14 -27.94
N GLN A 5 14.43 -0.90 -28.35
CA GLN A 5 13.16 -1.01 -27.61
C GLN A 5 13.39 -1.79 -26.31
N ASN A 6 14.10 -2.92 -26.38
CA ASN A 6 14.47 -3.70 -25.20
C ASN A 6 15.22 -2.88 -24.15
N LYS A 7 16.15 -2.00 -24.56
CA LYS A 7 16.88 -1.14 -23.61
C LYS A 7 15.98 -0.13 -22.91
N ALA A 8 15.02 0.45 -23.64
CA ALA A 8 14.06 1.39 -23.07
C ALA A 8 13.12 0.71 -22.06
N ASP A 9 12.64 -0.50 -22.39
CA ASP A 9 11.75 -1.26 -21.52
C ASP A 9 12.47 -1.76 -20.26
N ILE A 10 13.72 -2.25 -20.38
CA ILE A 10 14.55 -2.61 -19.23
C ILE A 10 14.78 -1.40 -18.31
N LYS A 11 15.05 -0.22 -18.89
CA LYS A 11 15.26 1.00 -18.12
C LYS A 11 13.98 1.39 -17.35
N ARG A 12 12.83 1.39 -18.00
CA ARG A 12 11.54 1.68 -17.36
C ARG A 12 11.24 0.71 -16.22
N LEU A 13 11.47 -0.58 -16.43
CA LEU A 13 11.26 -1.59 -15.39
C LEU A 13 12.21 -1.39 -14.20
N ALA A 14 13.48 -1.03 -14.45
CA ALA A 14 14.44 -0.76 -13.40
C ALA A 14 14.08 0.51 -12.59
N GLU A 15 13.58 1.55 -13.26
CA GLU A 15 13.08 2.78 -12.62
C GLU A 15 11.86 2.47 -11.75
N ALA A 16 10.82 1.83 -12.30
CA ALA A 16 9.64 1.46 -11.52
C ALA A 16 9.96 0.51 -10.34
N THR A 17 10.87 -0.46 -10.53
CA THR A 17 11.31 -1.34 -9.44
C THR A 17 12.01 -0.56 -8.32
N ARG A 18 12.82 0.44 -8.70
CA ARG A 18 13.48 1.32 -7.73
C ARG A 18 12.46 2.18 -6.98
N ASP A 19 11.49 2.73 -7.67
CA ASP A 19 10.48 3.59 -7.06
C ASP A 19 9.55 2.80 -6.13
N ILE A 20 9.11 1.60 -6.54
CA ILE A 20 8.41 0.64 -5.68
C ILE A 20 9.23 0.32 -4.43
N ALA A 21 10.54 0.06 -4.59
CA ALA A 21 11.41 -0.24 -3.45
C ALA A 21 11.49 0.96 -2.49
N ILE A 22 11.68 2.18 -3.00
CA ILE A 22 11.76 3.40 -2.18
C ILE A 22 10.47 3.59 -1.37
N VAL A 23 9.31 3.56 -2.04
CA VAL A 23 8.00 3.71 -1.40
C VAL A 23 7.78 2.63 -0.34
N SER A 24 8.08 1.38 -0.69
CA SER A 24 7.91 0.23 0.21
C SER A 24 8.80 0.34 1.44
N TYR A 25 10.09 0.67 1.26
CA TYR A 25 11.03 0.81 2.38
C TYR A 25 10.63 1.95 3.31
N TYR A 26 10.22 3.08 2.76
CA TYR A 26 9.75 4.22 3.53
C TYR A 26 8.54 3.84 4.38
N ALA A 27 7.48 3.36 3.73
CA ALA A 27 6.22 3.02 4.40
C ALA A 27 6.39 1.92 5.46
N LEU A 28 7.12 0.84 5.13
CA LEU A 28 7.36 -0.25 6.08
C LEU A 28 8.22 0.19 7.27
N SER A 29 9.18 1.08 7.06
CA SER A 29 10.01 1.63 8.15
C SER A 29 9.18 2.49 9.08
N GLU A 30 8.29 3.34 8.55
CA GLU A 30 7.38 4.16 9.35
C GLU A 30 6.36 3.32 10.11
N ILE A 31 5.70 2.35 9.45
CA ILE A 31 4.76 1.44 10.09
C ILE A 31 5.44 0.69 11.24
N ASN A 32 6.66 0.18 11.01
CA ASN A 32 7.43 -0.50 12.05
C ASN A 32 7.81 0.45 13.20
N ALA A 33 8.16 1.69 12.93
CA ALA A 33 8.48 2.68 13.96
C ALA A 33 7.24 3.02 14.81
N VAL A 34 6.10 3.33 14.17
CA VAL A 34 4.84 3.61 14.86
C VAL A 34 4.38 2.39 15.65
N GLY A 35 4.44 1.19 15.07
CA GLY A 35 4.08 -0.05 15.74
C GLY A 35 4.91 -0.31 17.01
N LYS A 36 6.23 -0.08 16.94
CA LYS A 36 7.10 -0.19 18.13
C LYS A 36 6.76 0.83 19.20
N LEU A 37 6.49 2.08 18.82
CA LEU A 37 6.10 3.12 19.77
C LEU A 37 4.79 2.75 20.49
N VAL A 38 3.78 2.27 19.75
CA VAL A 38 2.52 1.81 20.33
C VAL A 38 2.74 0.63 21.25
N GLN A 39 3.53 -0.35 20.83
CA GLN A 39 3.83 -1.53 21.65
C GLN A 39 4.48 -1.12 22.98
N SER A 40 5.53 -0.29 22.94
CA SER A 40 6.17 0.21 24.16
C SER A 40 5.23 1.06 25.02
N TRP A 41 4.31 1.81 24.40
CA TRP A 41 3.33 2.58 25.13
C TRP A 41 2.30 1.68 25.84
N MET A 42 1.86 0.61 25.18
CA MET A 42 0.93 -0.39 25.73
C MET A 42 1.48 -1.18 26.93
N GLU A 43 2.80 -1.23 27.08
CA GLU A 43 3.47 -1.82 28.25
C GLU A 43 3.36 -0.93 29.51
N THR A 44 2.88 0.32 29.36
CA THR A 44 2.69 1.26 30.47
C THR A 44 1.26 1.28 30.99
N THR A 45 1.07 1.73 32.23
CA THR A 45 -0.29 1.90 32.80
C THR A 45 -1.04 3.09 32.19
N GLU A 46 -0.35 4.03 31.56
CA GLU A 46 -0.96 5.15 30.82
C GLU A 46 -1.72 4.69 29.57
N ALA A 47 -1.37 3.50 29.05
CA ALA A 47 -2.03 2.88 27.91
C ALA A 47 -3.55 2.77 28.09
N TYR A 48 -3.95 2.30 29.26
CA TYR A 48 -5.33 2.09 29.64
C TYR A 48 -6.10 3.38 29.92
N ARG A 49 -5.38 4.51 30.10
CA ARG A 49 -5.99 5.82 30.39
C ARG A 49 -6.26 6.64 29.15
N ASN A 50 -5.57 6.37 28.03
CA ASN A 50 -5.68 7.17 26.80
C ASN A 50 -5.77 6.30 25.54
N PRO A 51 -6.79 5.42 25.41
CA PRO A 51 -6.93 4.51 24.26
C PRO A 51 -6.95 5.22 22.89
N GLU A 52 -7.26 6.51 22.86
CA GLU A 52 -7.26 7.39 21.68
C GLU A 52 -5.87 7.54 21.06
N ILE A 53 -4.79 7.34 21.84
CA ILE A 53 -3.42 7.34 21.33
C ILE A 53 -3.16 6.08 20.50
N ILE A 54 -3.63 4.92 20.98
CA ILE A 54 -3.54 3.66 20.22
C ILE A 54 -4.39 3.75 18.96
N SER A 55 -5.62 4.26 19.07
CA SER A 55 -6.49 4.46 17.89
C SER A 55 -5.81 5.33 16.84
N ARG A 56 -5.26 6.49 17.23
CA ARG A 56 -4.57 7.40 16.29
C ARG A 56 -3.35 6.76 15.65
N ALA A 57 -2.59 5.97 16.39
CA ALA A 57 -1.43 5.30 15.84
C ALA A 57 -1.81 4.17 14.87
N ILE A 58 -2.90 3.44 15.14
CA ILE A 58 -3.49 2.49 14.19
C ILE A 58 -3.96 3.23 12.93
N ASP A 59 -4.64 4.36 13.07
CA ASP A 59 -5.08 5.18 11.94
C ASP A 59 -3.88 5.63 11.08
N SER A 60 -2.78 6.05 11.71
CA SER A 60 -1.53 6.38 10.99
C SER A 60 -0.96 5.19 10.25
N ILE A 61 -0.90 4.00 10.86
CA ILE A 61 -0.42 2.78 10.20
C ILE A 61 -1.28 2.43 8.99
N VAL A 62 -2.60 2.47 9.14
CA VAL A 62 -3.55 2.17 8.06
C VAL A 62 -3.41 3.19 6.92
N TYR A 63 -3.30 4.48 7.26
CA TYR A 63 -3.09 5.53 6.28
C TYR A 63 -1.80 5.31 5.48
N ILE A 64 -0.66 5.14 6.16
CA ILE A 64 0.64 4.92 5.51
C ILE A 64 0.61 3.67 4.62
N ALA A 65 0.01 2.58 5.10
CA ALA A 65 -0.13 1.36 4.32
C ALA A 65 -0.97 1.56 3.05
N ARG A 66 -2.06 2.34 3.13
CA ARG A 66 -2.91 2.64 1.98
C ARG A 66 -2.17 3.49 0.94
N GLU A 67 -1.56 4.59 1.36
CA GLU A 67 -0.80 5.47 0.45
C GLU A 67 0.33 4.71 -0.27
N ALA A 68 1.00 3.80 0.46
CA ALA A 68 2.03 2.95 -0.11
C ALA A 68 1.48 1.96 -1.14
N LEU A 69 0.33 1.34 -0.86
CA LEU A 69 -0.34 0.44 -1.80
C LEU A 69 -0.75 1.18 -3.08
N GLU A 70 -1.38 2.35 -2.97
CA GLU A 70 -1.78 3.16 -4.12
C GLU A 70 -0.58 3.59 -4.97
N SER A 71 0.52 3.98 -4.32
CA SER A 71 1.76 4.37 -4.99
C SER A 71 2.41 3.18 -5.71
N VAL A 72 2.51 2.02 -5.04
CA VAL A 72 3.08 0.80 -5.65
C VAL A 72 2.22 0.30 -6.82
N GLU A 73 0.89 0.36 -6.70
CA GLU A 73 -0.02 0.02 -7.80
C GLU A 73 0.17 0.95 -9.00
N GLY A 74 0.33 2.26 -8.76
CA GLY A 74 0.64 3.24 -9.79
C GLY A 74 1.92 2.91 -10.55
N GLU A 75 3.02 2.64 -9.83
CA GLU A 75 4.30 2.28 -10.44
C GLU A 75 4.25 0.94 -11.19
N ALA A 76 3.59 -0.07 -10.62
CA ALA A 76 3.41 -1.37 -11.26
C ALA A 76 2.62 -1.24 -12.57
N LYS A 77 1.59 -0.40 -12.59
CA LYS A 77 0.81 -0.09 -13.79
C LYS A 77 1.65 0.61 -14.86
N LEU A 78 2.47 1.60 -14.48
CA LEU A 78 3.38 2.28 -15.41
C LEU A 78 4.41 1.33 -16.03
N ALA A 79 4.86 0.34 -15.28
CA ALA A 79 5.76 -0.72 -15.77
C ALA A 79 5.05 -1.85 -16.54
N GLY A 80 3.72 -1.88 -16.55
CA GLY A 80 2.93 -2.95 -17.16
C GLY A 80 3.01 -4.29 -16.41
N CYS A 81 3.33 -4.25 -15.10
CA CYS A 81 3.43 -5.40 -14.22
C CYS A 81 2.39 -5.36 -13.08
N GLU A 82 1.24 -4.75 -13.34
CA GLU A 82 0.14 -4.65 -12.39
C GLU A 82 -0.24 -6.01 -11.80
N TYR A 83 -0.33 -6.07 -10.48
CA TYR A 83 -0.77 -7.24 -9.74
C TYR A 83 -1.99 -6.87 -8.91
N MET A 84 -3.12 -7.48 -9.23
CA MET A 84 -4.36 -7.34 -8.46
C MET A 84 -4.53 -8.58 -7.59
N ASP A 85 -4.43 -8.42 -6.28
CA ASP A 85 -4.63 -9.53 -5.37
C ASP A 85 -6.09 -10.05 -5.47
N ALA A 86 -6.27 -11.35 -5.24
CA ALA A 86 -7.56 -12.01 -5.41
C ALA A 86 -8.66 -11.40 -4.52
N ASN A 87 -8.33 -10.83 -3.35
CA ASN A 87 -9.31 -10.19 -2.48
C ASN A 87 -9.72 -8.83 -3.03
N THR A 88 -8.79 -8.04 -3.56
CA THR A 88 -9.12 -6.79 -4.26
C THR A 88 -10.00 -7.07 -5.47
N LYS A 89 -9.65 -8.08 -6.28
CA LYS A 89 -10.48 -8.50 -7.42
C LYS A 89 -11.90 -8.88 -6.99
N ARG A 90 -12.03 -9.67 -5.91
CA ARG A 90 -13.34 -10.03 -5.33
C ARG A 90 -14.14 -8.81 -4.85
N ARG A 91 -13.49 -7.84 -4.18
CA ARG A 91 -14.15 -6.61 -3.72
C ARG A 91 -14.63 -5.75 -4.88
N LEU A 92 -13.82 -5.60 -5.93
CA LEU A 92 -14.21 -4.83 -7.13
C LEU A 92 -15.36 -5.50 -7.88
N GLN A 93 -15.34 -6.83 -8.02
CA GLN A 93 -16.42 -7.56 -8.65
C GLN A 93 -17.74 -7.41 -7.88
N ALA A 94 -17.72 -7.53 -6.54
CA ALA A 94 -18.91 -7.33 -5.72
C ALA A 94 -19.47 -5.88 -5.82
N ALA A 95 -18.59 -4.89 -5.94
CA ALA A 95 -18.99 -3.49 -6.11
C ALA A 95 -19.65 -3.25 -7.49
N GLU A 96 -19.13 -3.89 -8.55
CA GLU A 96 -19.69 -3.80 -9.89
C GLU A 96 -21.05 -4.50 -10.00
N GLU A 97 -21.17 -5.71 -9.45
CA GLU A 97 -22.45 -6.44 -9.36
C GLU A 97 -23.52 -5.64 -8.61
N TYR A 98 -23.13 -4.93 -7.55
CA TYR A 98 -24.03 -4.01 -6.82
C TYR A 98 -24.46 -2.81 -7.68
N ARG A 99 -23.54 -2.22 -8.45
CA ARG A 99 -23.80 -1.07 -9.34
C ARG A 99 -24.76 -1.45 -10.46
N GLU A 100 -24.51 -2.58 -11.13
CA GLU A 100 -25.38 -3.12 -12.17
C GLU A 100 -26.75 -3.57 -11.62
N GLY A 101 -26.80 -4.02 -10.36
CA GLY A 101 -28.04 -4.38 -9.68
C GLY A 101 -28.92 -3.19 -9.27
N ILE A 102 -28.38 -1.97 -9.21
CA ILE A 102 -29.13 -0.73 -8.96
C ILE A 102 -29.67 -0.12 -10.25
N GLU A 103 -29.02 -0.39 -11.38
CA GLU A 103 -29.40 0.14 -12.70
C GLU A 103 -30.47 -0.72 -13.42
N ASN A 104 -30.92 -1.83 -12.80
CA ASN A 104 -32.04 -2.68 -13.26
C ASN A 104 -33.28 -2.55 -12.37
#